data_AF-A0A2R7UFB6-F1
#
_entry.id   AF-A0A2R7UFB6-F1
#
_cell.length_a   1.000
_cell.length_b   1.000
_cell.length_c   1.000
_cell.angle_alpha   90.00
_cell.angle_beta   90.00
_cell.angle_gamma   90.00
#
_symmetry.space_group_name_H-M   'P 1'
#
loop_
_entity.id
_entity.type
_entity.pdbx_description
1 polymer ?
#
loop_
_entity_poly.entity_id
_entity_poly.type
_entity_poly.pdbx_seq_one_letter_code
_entity_poly.pdbx_strand_id
1 'polypeptide(L)' 'YAEAYGANGHRVESAEGLLPLLEHCIKTPGVHVIDCPVDYSENDRILNSELRERALAV' A
#
# COMPACT_ATOMS: atom_id res chain seq x y z
N TYR A 1 9.17 -0.51 15.12
CA TYR A 1 9.47 0.93 14.91
C TYR A 1 8.33 1.79 15.43
N ALA A 2 7.10 1.66 14.91
CA ALA A 2 5.93 2.44 15.36
C ALA A 2 5.71 2.44 16.89
N GLU A 3 5.75 1.27 17.53
CA GLU A 3 5.53 1.14 18.98
C GLU A 3 6.56 1.88 19.83
N ALA A 4 7.81 2.01 19.35
CA ALA A 4 8.85 2.76 20.05
C ALA A 4 8.54 4.27 20.15
N TYR A 5 7.62 4.77 19.32
CA TYR A 5 7.12 6.15 19.32
C TYR A 5 5.69 6.25 19.87
N GLY A 6 5.16 5.18 20.49
CA GLY A 6 3.79 5.15 21.02
C GLY A 6 2.69 5.03 19.96
N ALA A 7 3.03 4.62 18.73
CA ALA A 7 2.07 4.35 17.66
C ALA A 7 1.78 2.84 17.51
N ASN A 8 0.62 2.51 16.96
CA ASN A 8 0.23 1.14 16.64
C ASN A 8 0.86 0.73 15.29
N GLY A 9 1.71 -0.30 15.30
CA GLY A 9 2.33 -0.84 14.08
C GLY A 9 1.54 -2.02 13.51
N HIS A 10 1.32 -2.02 12.21
CA HIS A 10 0.64 -3.10 11.49
C HIS A 10 1.44 -3.47 10.24
N ARG A 11 1.37 -4.73 9.83
CA ARG A 11 1.90 -5.19 8.54
C ARG A 11 0.80 -5.92 7.79
N VAL A 12 0.52 -5.49 6.57
CA VAL A 12 -0.47 -6.16 5.72
C VAL A 12 0.23 -7.23 4.89
N GLU A 13 -0.38 -8.41 4.82
CA GLU A 13 0.20 -9.57 4.12
C GLU A 13 -0.49 -9.87 2.78
N SER A 14 -1.65 -9.27 2.52
CA SER A 14 -2.38 -9.43 1.26
C SER A 14 -3.25 -8.22 0.94
N ALA A 15 -3.62 -8.07 -0.33
CA ALA A 15 -4.52 -6.99 -0.77
C ALA A 15 -5.90 -7.09 -0.08
N GLU A 16 -6.41 -8.31 0.12
CA GLU A 16 -7.69 -8.57 0.78
C GLU A 16 -7.66 -8.18 2.27
N GLY A 17 -6.50 -8.32 2.92
CA GLY A 17 -6.30 -7.96 4.32
C GLY A 17 -6.26 -6.45 4.58
N LEU A 18 -6.05 -5.63 3.54
CA LEU A 18 -5.87 -4.19 3.70
C LEU A 18 -7.15 -3.49 4.14
N LEU A 19 -8.30 -3.83 3.54
CA LEU A 19 -9.58 -3.15 3.84
C LEU A 19 -10.01 -3.37 5.30
N PRO A 20 -10.08 -4.61 5.83
CA PRO A 20 -10.41 -4.83 7.24
C PRO A 20 -9.45 -4.14 8.21
N LEU A 21 -8.16 -4.11 7.88
CA LEU A 21 -7.14 -3.44 8.70
C LEU A 21 -7.34 -1.92 8.74
N LEU A 22 -7.64 -1.30 7.60
CA LEU A 22 -7.97 0.13 7.52
C LEU A 22 -9.22 0.46 8.34
N GLU A 23 -10.27 -0.35 8.22
CA GLU A 23 -11.49 -0.17 9.02
C GLU A 23 -11.21 -0.23 10.53
N HIS A 24 -10.37 -1.17 10.96
CA HIS A 24 -9.94 -1.27 12.36
C HIS A 24 -9.17 -0.02 12.81
N CYS A 25 -8.19 0.43 12.02
CA CYS A 25 -7.37 1.60 12.34
C CYS A 25 -8.19 2.89 12.38
N ILE A 26 -9.22 3.03 11.54
CA ILE A 26 -10.12 4.19 11.55
C ILE A 26 -11.03 4.20 12.79
N LYS A 27 -11.47 3.02 13.24
CA LYS A 27 -12.40 2.87 14.37
C LYS A 27 -11.70 2.90 15.74
N THR A 28 -10.37 2.83 15.76
CA THR A 28 -9.59 2.80 17.00
C THR A 28 -8.82 4.11 17.21
N PRO A 29 -8.74 4.63 18.44
CA PRO A 29 -8.00 5.85 18.71
C PRO A 29 -6.49 5.60 18.66
N GLY A 30 -5.75 6.58 18.16
CA GLY A 30 -4.28 6.57 18.16
C GLY A 30 -3.70 6.81 16.78
N VAL A 31 -2.36 6.77 16.71
CA VAL A 31 -1.63 6.83 15.44
C VAL A 31 -1.36 5.41 14.98
N HIS A 32 -1.71 5.11 13.73
CA HIS A 32 -1.52 3.79 13.13
C HIS A 32 -0.54 3.89 11.96
N VAL A 33 0.47 3.03 11.96
CA VAL A 33 1.43 2.90 10.86
C VAL A 33 1.25 1.52 10.24
N ILE A 34 0.88 1.49 8.95
CA ILE A 34 0.68 0.25 8.20
C ILE A 34 1.84 0.08 7.23
N ASP A 35 2.65 -0.95 7.43
CA ASP A 35 3.66 -1.44 6.50
C ASP A 35 2.97 -2.28 5.40
N CYS A 36 3.00 -1.78 4.17
CA CYS A 36 2.36 -2.40 3.01
C CYS A 36 3.42 -2.78 1.97
N PRO A 37 3.76 -4.08 1.82
CA PRO A 37 4.68 -4.52 0.79
C PRO A 37 4.06 -4.34 -0.59
N VAL A 38 4.85 -3.81 -1.53
CA VAL A 38 4.44 -3.61 -2.92
C VAL A 38 5.43 -4.34 -3.84
N ASP A 39 4.90 -5.16 -4.74
CA ASP A 39 5.69 -5.74 -5.82
C ASP A 39 5.78 -4.76 -7.00
N TYR A 40 7.00 -4.35 -7.32
CA TYR A 40 7.31 -3.44 -8.41
C TYR A 40 7.88 -4.16 -9.65
N SER A 41 7.82 -5.49 -9.70
CA SER A 41 8.33 -6.31 -10.81
C SER A 41 7.87 -5.83 -12.19
N GLU A 42 6.60 -5.41 -12.30
CA GLU A 42 5.98 -5.01 -13.57
C GLU A 42 6.06 -3.51 -13.84
N ASN A 43 6.61 -2.72 -12.91
CA ASN A 43 6.43 -1.28 -12.90
C ASN A 43 7.07 -0.60 -14.12
N ASP A 44 8.27 -1.03 -14.54
CA ASP A 44 8.94 -0.48 -15.72
C ASP A 44 8.18 -0.80 -17.02
N ARG A 45 7.75 -2.06 -17.20
CA ARG A 45 6.99 -2.48 -18.37
C ARG A 45 5.69 -1.68 -18.49
N ILE A 46 4.93 -1.58 -17.40
CA ILE A 46 3.63 -0.91 -17.42
C ILE A 46 3.81 0.60 -17.59
N LEU A 47 4.69 1.23 -16.80
CA LEU A 47 4.78 2.68 -16.77
C LEU A 47 5.53 3.28 -17.97
N ASN A 48 6.65 2.69 -18.35
CA ASN A 48 7.55 3.31 -19.34
C ASN A 48 7.33 2.78 -20.76
N SER A 49 6.80 1.56 -20.90
CA SER A 49 6.51 0.96 -22.21
C SER A 49 5.01 1.00 -22.53
N GLU A 50 4.17 0.26 -21.79
CA GLU A 50 2.76 0.08 -22.16
C GLU A 50 1.95 1.39 -22.11
N LEU A 51 2.10 2.19 -21.05
CA LEU A 51 1.38 3.47 -20.96
C LEU A 51 1.79 4.44 -22.07
N ARG A 52 3.09 4.48 -22.41
CA ARG A 52 3.60 5.32 -23.50
C ARG A 52 3.02 4.88 -24.84
N GLU A 53 3.01 3.59 -25.13
CA GLU A 53 2.41 3.03 -26.35
C GLU A 53 0.93 3.37 -26.46
N ARG A 54 0.15 3.18 -25.37
CA ARG A 54 -1.28 3.52 -25.34
C ARG A 54 -1.55 5.00 -25.54
N ALA A 55 -0.70 5.87 -24.98
CA ALA A 55 -0.84 7.32 -25.13
C ALA A 55 -0.61 7.79 -26.57
N LEU A 56 0.24 7.10 -27.34
CA LEU A 56 0.54 7.41 -28.74
C LEU A 56 -0.51 6.85 -29.72
N ALA A 57 -1.38 5.95 -29.26
CA ALA A 57 -2.42 5.31 -30.06
C ALA A 57 -3.75 6.10 -30.08
N VAL A 58 -3.80 7.29 -29.46
CA VAL A 58 -4.93 8.24 -29.41
C VAL A 58 -4.59 9.47 -30.24
#